data_AF-A0A1B6JIX5-F1
#
_entry.id   AF-A0A1B6JIX5-F1
#
_cell.length_a   1.000
_cell.length_b   1.000
_cell.length_c   1.000
_cell.angle_alpha   90.00
_cell.angle_beta   90.00
_cell.angle_gamma   90.00
#
_symmetry.space_group_name_H-M   'P 1'
#
loop_
_entity.id
_entity.type
_entity.pdbx_description
1 polymer ?
#
loop_
_entity_poly.entity_id
_entity_poly.type
_entity_poly.pdbx_seq_one_letter_code
_entity_poly.pdbx_strand_id
1 'polypeptide(L)'
;VESVIYSIRFAIDFRMSYNKDVFVDLLGYRKYGHNEGDDPRFTQPNFYKIIDNNKNLYFIYKNKLKKNKLIYKNKIKFYEKKYKNYLNNGFIKSKFEIKTKLDNFLIYKEKLNSANYKVLINEVKTTFKKNILLKIGNKIYNVPKNKKFYNKTVKFLKIKKKKLLKKETVDWGIAELLAYGSLLYEGYNIRLSGEDVERGTFAHRHIVIISEFEEKIYLLNNIRNGQGKLYVYNSLLSEYGVLGFEYGYSMFNTNTLTLWEAQFGDFSNSAQIIIDQYLSSAETKWKIKNGIVLLLPHGEEGQGSEHSSSRIERYLQLCANYNMFICNCSTPSNFYHLLRRQIKFCFIKPLIIFTPKSLLRNIQCISSLSELSNGKFGFG
;
A
#
# COMPACT_ATOMS: atom_id res chain seq x y z
N VAL A 1 -3.95 25.11 28.95
CA VAL A 1 -2.55 25.02 28.44
C VAL A 1 -1.75 24.01 29.25
N GLU A 2 -1.46 24.26 30.54
CA GLU A 2 -0.70 23.32 31.38
C GLU A 2 -1.34 21.92 31.46
N SER A 3 -2.66 21.84 31.71
CA SER A 3 -3.37 20.54 31.73
C SER A 3 -3.32 19.81 30.39
N VAL A 4 -3.34 20.54 29.27
CA VAL A 4 -3.20 19.94 27.93
C VAL A 4 -1.81 19.32 27.77
N ILE A 5 -0.76 20.04 28.18
CA ILE A 5 0.61 19.51 28.16
C ILE A 5 0.70 18.24 29.02
N TYR A 6 0.08 18.25 30.20
CA TYR A 6 0.04 17.08 31.08
C TYR A 6 -0.68 15.89 30.41
N SER A 7 -1.88 16.10 29.85
CA SER A 7 -2.63 15.06 29.14
C SER A 7 -1.86 14.47 27.96
N ILE A 8 -1.14 15.30 27.21
CA ILE A 8 -0.30 14.82 26.09
C ILE A 8 0.89 13.99 26.60
N ARG A 9 1.56 14.41 27.69
CA ARG A 9 2.65 13.61 28.29
C ARG A 9 2.14 12.26 28.78
N PHE A 10 1.02 12.25 29.49
CA PHE A 10 0.36 11.02 29.92
C PHE A 10 0.01 10.10 28.74
N ALA A 11 -0.55 10.65 27.66
CA ALA A 11 -0.87 9.87 26.46
C ALA A 11 0.39 9.25 25.83
N ILE A 12 1.50 10.00 25.77
CA ILE A 12 2.79 9.46 25.29
C ILE A 12 3.28 8.33 26.20
N ASP A 13 3.27 8.55 27.51
CA ASP A 13 3.71 7.55 28.49
C ASP A 13 2.88 6.26 28.38
N PHE A 14 1.55 6.38 28.24
CA PHE A 14 0.66 5.25 27.98
C PHE A 14 1.02 4.51 26.68
N ARG A 15 1.18 5.26 25.57
CA ARG A 15 1.48 4.67 24.25
C ARG A 15 2.82 3.93 24.25
N MET A 16 3.82 4.45 24.94
CA MET A 16 5.15 3.84 25.07
C MET A 16 5.16 2.64 26.02
N SER A 17 4.40 2.71 27.11
CA SER A 17 4.35 1.63 28.12
C SER A 17 3.55 0.42 27.62
N TYR A 18 2.44 0.64 26.92
CA TYR A 18 1.49 -0.42 26.60
C TYR A 18 1.39 -0.78 25.12
N ASN A 19 1.99 0.03 24.23
CA ASN A 19 1.87 -0.15 22.78
C ASN A 19 0.42 -0.23 22.28
N LYS A 20 -0.46 0.58 22.88
CA LYS A 20 -1.89 0.69 22.52
C LYS A 20 -2.21 2.13 22.13
N ASP A 21 -3.23 2.27 21.29
CA ASP A 21 -3.75 3.57 20.89
C ASP A 21 -4.33 4.32 22.09
N VAL A 22 -4.22 5.65 22.04
CA VAL A 22 -4.72 6.56 23.08
C VAL A 22 -5.31 7.77 22.39
N PHE A 23 -6.49 8.18 22.86
CA PHE A 23 -7.20 9.33 22.35
C PHE A 23 -7.16 10.46 23.37
N VAL A 24 -6.81 11.67 22.93
CA VAL A 24 -6.86 12.88 23.75
C VAL A 24 -7.95 13.78 23.19
N ASP A 25 -9.08 13.85 23.90
CA ASP A 25 -10.15 14.79 23.57
C ASP A 25 -9.77 16.20 24.02
N LEU A 26 -9.34 17.03 23.06
CA LEU A 26 -8.95 18.41 23.30
C LEU A 26 -10.14 19.35 23.09
N LEU A 27 -10.89 19.58 24.17
CA LEU A 27 -12.02 20.49 24.15
C LEU A 27 -11.58 21.94 23.88
N GLY A 28 -12.07 22.49 22.77
CA GLY A 28 -11.83 23.85 22.31
C GLY A 28 -13.06 24.45 21.64
N TYR A 29 -12.89 25.59 20.97
CA TYR A 29 -13.94 26.24 20.20
C TYR A 29 -13.38 26.82 18.89
N ARG A 30 -14.24 26.95 17.88
CA ARG A 30 -13.88 27.54 16.59
C ARG A 30 -14.25 29.03 16.60
N LYS A 31 -13.24 29.90 16.54
CA LYS A 31 -13.45 31.36 16.64
C LYS A 31 -14.26 31.94 15.48
N TYR A 32 -14.04 31.42 14.27
CA TYR A 32 -14.73 31.85 13.04
C TYR A 32 -15.67 30.73 12.54
N GLY A 33 -16.29 30.92 11.37
CA GLY A 33 -17.08 29.90 10.68
C GLY A 33 -16.26 28.69 10.25
N HIS A 34 -16.84 27.81 9.42
CA HIS A 34 -16.13 26.62 8.94
C HIS A 34 -14.85 26.99 8.16
N ASN A 35 -14.90 28.12 7.48
CA ASN A 35 -13.75 28.88 7.00
C ASN A 35 -13.89 30.35 7.46
N GLU A 36 -12.85 31.15 7.28
CA GLU A 36 -12.83 32.54 7.76
C GLU A 36 -13.82 33.48 7.06
N GLY A 37 -14.35 33.10 5.89
CA GLY A 37 -15.37 33.86 5.15
C GLY A 37 -16.81 33.44 5.46
N ASP A 38 -17.00 32.36 6.21
CA ASP A 38 -18.30 31.82 6.59
C ASP A 38 -18.81 32.49 7.88
N ASP A 39 -20.10 32.85 7.91
CA ASP A 39 -20.74 33.43 9.08
C ASP A 39 -21.58 32.38 9.82
N PRO A 40 -21.06 31.82 10.93
CA PRO A 40 -21.72 30.75 11.64
C PRO A 40 -22.90 31.24 12.48
N ARG A 41 -23.09 32.55 12.64
CA ARG A 41 -24.19 33.11 13.43
C ARG A 41 -25.55 32.84 12.79
N PHE A 42 -25.60 32.54 11.49
CA PHE A 42 -26.82 32.10 10.81
C PHE A 42 -27.35 30.76 11.35
N THR A 43 -26.50 29.90 11.92
CA THR A 43 -26.90 28.56 12.35
C THR A 43 -26.56 28.27 13.83
N GLN A 44 -25.60 28.99 14.44
CA GLN A 44 -25.25 28.86 15.86
C GLN A 44 -25.16 30.23 16.58
N PRO A 45 -26.18 31.11 16.54
CA PRO A 45 -26.10 32.47 17.06
C PRO A 45 -25.80 32.54 18.57
N ASN A 46 -26.45 31.70 19.37
CA ASN A 46 -26.25 31.68 20.82
C ASN A 46 -24.83 31.23 21.20
N PHE A 47 -24.30 30.23 20.50
CA PHE A 47 -22.96 29.72 20.77
C PHE A 47 -21.88 30.75 20.41
N TYR A 48 -22.03 31.42 19.26
CA TYR A 48 -21.09 32.45 18.85
C TYR A 48 -21.18 33.71 19.72
N LYS A 49 -22.35 34.05 20.26
CA LYS A 49 -22.48 35.10 21.29
C LYS A 49 -21.62 34.80 22.54
N ILE A 50 -21.51 33.54 22.95
CA ILE A 50 -20.65 33.12 24.06
C ILE A 50 -19.17 33.21 23.65
N ILE A 51 -18.82 32.75 22.45
CA ILE A 51 -17.45 32.78 21.92
C ILE A 51 -16.94 34.22 21.77
N ASP A 52 -17.77 35.12 21.23
CA ASP A 52 -17.40 36.53 21.00
C ASP A 52 -17.09 37.27 22.31
N ASN A 53 -17.79 36.90 23.38
CA ASN A 53 -17.55 37.42 24.72
C ASN A 53 -16.38 36.75 25.45
N ASN A 54 -15.81 35.65 24.92
CA ASN A 54 -14.69 34.94 25.52
C ASN A 54 -13.34 35.57 25.14
N LYS A 55 -12.51 35.84 26.16
CA LYS A 55 -11.13 36.33 25.95
C LYS A 55 -10.29 35.26 25.25
N ASN A 56 -9.46 35.68 24.30
CA ASN A 56 -8.53 34.77 23.63
C ASN A 56 -7.62 34.05 24.65
N LEU A 57 -7.46 32.74 24.48
CA LEU A 57 -6.65 31.87 25.33
C LEU A 57 -5.22 32.39 25.54
N TYR A 58 -4.62 33.01 24.51
CA TYR A 58 -3.33 33.67 24.61
C TYR A 58 -3.30 34.71 25.74
N PHE A 59 -4.30 35.58 25.82
CA PHE A 59 -4.37 36.61 26.86
C PHE A 59 -4.67 36.02 28.23
N ILE A 60 -5.54 34.99 28.30
CA ILE A 60 -5.83 34.29 29.55
C ILE A 60 -4.53 33.72 30.14
N TYR A 61 -3.77 32.96 29.35
CA TYR A 61 -2.55 32.31 29.82
C TYR A 61 -1.42 33.31 30.07
N LYS A 62 -1.25 34.31 29.20
CA LYS A 62 -0.32 35.43 29.39
C LYS A 62 -0.58 36.17 30.71
N ASN A 63 -1.84 36.42 31.05
CA ASN A 63 -2.19 37.08 32.31
C ASN A 63 -1.95 36.17 33.52
N LYS A 64 -2.21 34.86 33.42
CA LYS A 64 -1.85 33.89 34.46
C LYS A 64 -0.35 33.91 34.76
N LEU A 65 0.50 33.83 33.73
CA LEU A 65 1.96 33.87 33.88
C LEU A 65 2.46 35.18 34.49
N LYS A 66 1.86 36.32 34.11
CA LYS A 66 2.16 37.62 34.74
C LYS A 66 1.78 37.64 36.22
N LYS A 67 0.56 37.18 36.55
CA LYS A 67 0.06 37.13 37.94
C LYS A 67 0.99 36.29 38.83
N ASN A 68 1.49 35.19 38.29
CA ASN A 68 2.43 34.30 38.98
C ASN A 68 3.89 34.79 38.92
N LYS A 69 4.16 35.99 38.38
CA LYS A 69 5.50 36.59 38.25
C LYS A 69 6.50 35.71 37.46
N LEU A 70 6.02 34.85 36.57
CA LEU A 70 6.85 33.95 35.75
C LEU A 70 7.33 34.61 34.45
N ILE A 71 6.67 35.70 34.02
CA ILE A 71 7.06 36.44 32.82
C ILE A 71 6.76 37.95 32.97
N TYR A 72 7.66 38.77 32.44
CA TYR A 72 7.60 40.24 32.55
C TYR A 72 7.20 40.91 31.23
N LYS A 73 6.66 42.15 31.32
CA LYS A 73 6.14 42.93 30.19
C LYS A 73 7.14 43.07 29.03
N ASN A 74 8.42 43.33 29.34
CA ASN A 74 9.47 43.49 28.32
C ASN A 74 9.73 42.20 27.56
N LYS A 75 9.76 41.06 28.27
CA LYS A 75 9.99 39.74 27.67
C LYS A 75 8.82 39.29 26.79
N ILE A 76 7.58 39.60 27.18
CA ILE A 76 6.39 39.38 26.34
C ILE A 76 6.49 40.20 25.04
N LYS A 77 6.70 41.51 25.14
CA LYS A 77 6.81 42.40 23.97
C LYS A 77 7.93 41.94 23.02
N PHE A 78 9.04 41.48 23.60
CA PHE A 78 10.14 40.90 22.85
C PHE A 78 9.69 39.68 22.02
N TYR A 79 8.99 38.70 22.63
CA TYR A 79 8.49 37.53 21.89
C TYR A 79 7.44 37.88 20.83
N GLU A 80 6.50 38.78 21.15
CA GLU A 80 5.49 39.26 20.19
C GLU A 80 6.15 39.93 18.98
N LYS A 81 7.13 40.82 19.22
CA LYS A 81 7.90 41.48 18.16
C LYS A 81 8.74 40.48 17.37
N LYS A 82 9.39 39.53 18.04
CA LYS A 82 10.19 38.47 17.41
C LYS A 82 9.34 37.63 16.45
N TYR A 83 8.15 37.21 16.89
CA TYR A 83 7.23 36.43 16.06
C TYR A 83 6.67 37.22 14.89
N LYS A 84 6.27 38.49 15.12
CA LYS A 84 5.83 39.37 14.04
C LYS A 84 6.92 39.60 12.99
N ASN A 85 8.15 39.86 13.43
CA ASN A 85 9.30 40.02 12.54
C ASN A 85 9.59 38.73 11.76
N TYR A 86 9.48 37.56 12.40
CA TYR A 86 9.62 36.28 11.72
C TYR A 86 8.62 36.12 10.57
N LEU A 87 7.33 36.40 10.81
CA LEU A 87 6.29 36.34 9.78
C LEU A 87 6.51 37.38 8.67
N ASN A 88 6.84 38.62 9.04
CA ASN A 88 7.12 39.69 8.08
C ASN A 88 8.33 39.37 7.20
N ASN A 89 9.40 38.84 7.78
CA ASN A 89 10.57 38.42 7.01
C ASN A 89 10.22 37.30 6.02
N GLY A 90 9.39 36.34 6.43
CA GLY A 90 8.86 35.30 5.53
C GLY A 90 8.06 35.87 4.37
N PHE A 91 7.16 36.83 4.64
CA PHE A 91 6.37 37.53 3.62
C PHE A 91 7.22 38.36 2.65
N ILE A 92 8.26 39.03 3.15
CA ILE A 92 9.20 39.77 2.30
C ILE A 92 9.96 38.80 1.40
N LYS A 93 10.51 37.71 1.97
CA LYS A 93 11.22 36.68 1.20
C LYS A 93 10.34 36.04 0.11
N SER A 94 9.07 35.78 0.39
CA SER A 94 8.17 35.16 -0.58
C SER A 94 7.91 36.02 -1.83
N LYS A 95 8.20 37.33 -1.81
CA LYS A 95 8.11 38.18 -3.00
C LYS A 95 9.25 37.94 -4.00
N PHE A 96 10.35 37.37 -3.55
CA PHE A 96 11.57 37.19 -4.34
C PHE A 96 11.92 35.71 -4.59
N GLU A 97 11.32 34.77 -3.83
CA GLU A 97 11.55 33.33 -4.00
C GLU A 97 10.59 32.71 -5.04
N ILE A 98 11.13 32.11 -6.10
CA ILE A 98 10.37 31.28 -7.05
C ILE A 98 10.15 29.89 -6.42
N LYS A 99 9.04 29.69 -5.70
CA LYS A 99 8.70 28.44 -5.00
C LYS A 99 7.89 27.44 -5.83
N THR A 100 8.18 27.29 -7.13
CA THR A 100 7.47 26.31 -7.96
C THR A 100 8.04 24.89 -7.88
N LYS A 101 9.17 24.68 -7.17
CA LYS A 101 9.63 23.33 -6.83
C LYS A 101 8.92 22.84 -5.59
N LEU A 102 8.00 21.89 -5.79
CA LEU A 102 7.53 21.00 -4.74
C LEU A 102 8.69 20.08 -4.37
N ASP A 103 9.36 20.39 -3.26
CA ASP A 103 10.33 19.47 -2.68
C ASP A 103 9.59 18.20 -2.22
N ASN A 104 10.08 17.05 -2.67
CA ASN A 104 9.50 15.78 -2.26
C ASN A 104 9.92 15.54 -0.81
N PHE A 105 8.99 15.71 0.14
CA PHE A 105 9.26 15.48 1.56
C PHE A 105 9.66 14.03 1.86
N LEU A 106 9.48 13.11 0.90
CA LEU A 106 10.06 11.77 0.91
C LEU A 106 11.49 11.78 0.35
N ILE A 107 12.44 12.18 1.19
CA ILE A 107 13.88 12.28 0.90
C ILE A 107 14.47 10.99 0.26
N TYR A 108 13.87 9.82 0.51
CA TYR A 108 14.37 8.53 0.05
C TYR A 108 14.08 8.18 -1.42
N LYS A 109 13.33 9.01 -2.18
CA LYS A 109 12.86 8.66 -3.54
C LYS A 109 13.45 9.46 -4.70
N GLU A 110 14.42 10.35 -4.45
CA GLU A 110 14.94 11.29 -5.47
C GLU A 110 15.61 10.63 -6.67
N LYS A 111 16.07 9.37 -6.57
CA LYS A 111 16.79 8.68 -7.65
C LYS A 111 15.91 8.03 -8.73
N LEU A 112 14.59 8.00 -8.56
CA LEU A 112 13.70 7.32 -9.51
C LEU A 112 13.22 8.29 -10.60
N ASN A 113 13.31 7.85 -11.85
CA ASN A 113 12.86 8.63 -13.01
C ASN A 113 11.35 8.89 -12.94
N SER A 114 10.91 9.99 -13.55
CA SER A 114 9.49 10.19 -13.84
C SER A 114 9.09 9.30 -15.01
N ALA A 115 7.91 8.68 -14.93
CA ALA A 115 7.40 7.90 -16.04
C ALA A 115 7.11 8.84 -17.23
N ASN A 116 7.55 8.45 -18.41
CA ASN A 116 7.14 9.04 -19.68
C ASN A 116 6.98 7.91 -20.71
N TYR A 117 6.34 8.21 -21.84
CA TYR A 117 6.05 7.21 -22.87
C TYR A 117 7.27 6.36 -23.27
N LYS A 118 8.44 6.98 -23.51
CA LYS A 118 9.66 6.27 -23.91
C LYS A 118 10.11 5.28 -22.84
N VAL A 119 10.04 5.65 -21.57
CA VAL A 119 10.44 4.78 -20.46
C VAL A 119 9.41 3.67 -20.20
N LEU A 120 8.13 3.91 -20.48
CA LEU A 120 7.04 2.94 -20.30
C LEU A 120 7.14 1.76 -21.28
N ILE A 121 7.53 2.04 -22.54
CA ILE A 121 7.65 1.02 -23.59
C ILE A 121 9.00 0.29 -23.58
N ASN A 122 9.96 0.74 -22.75
CA ASN A 122 11.27 0.12 -22.67
C ASN A 122 11.14 -1.33 -22.18
N GLU A 123 11.91 -2.21 -22.82
CA GLU A 123 11.97 -3.60 -22.41
C GLU A 123 12.64 -3.72 -21.04
N VAL A 124 11.95 -4.39 -20.11
CA VAL A 124 12.45 -4.66 -18.76
C VAL A 124 12.84 -6.13 -18.68
N LYS A 125 14.10 -6.38 -18.32
CA LYS A 125 14.64 -7.75 -18.18
C LYS A 125 14.00 -8.49 -17.01
N THR A 126 12.97 -9.25 -17.32
CA THR A 126 12.17 -10.06 -16.39
C THR A 126 12.51 -11.56 -16.45
N THR A 127 13.42 -11.95 -17.35
CA THR A 127 13.96 -13.31 -17.43
C THR A 127 14.62 -13.78 -16.12
N PHE A 128 14.69 -15.11 -15.95
CA PHE A 128 15.33 -15.73 -14.79
C PHE A 128 15.83 -17.14 -15.13
N LYS A 129 16.92 -17.59 -14.51
CA LYS A 129 17.55 -18.86 -14.85
C LYS A 129 16.61 -20.04 -14.57
N LYS A 130 16.27 -20.83 -15.61
CA LYS A 130 15.38 -22.00 -15.53
C LYS A 130 15.75 -22.97 -14.41
N ASN A 131 17.04 -23.31 -14.28
CA ASN A 131 17.52 -24.22 -13.22
C ASN A 131 17.25 -23.70 -11.80
N ILE A 132 17.23 -22.37 -11.61
CA ILE A 132 16.92 -21.76 -10.32
C ILE A 132 15.40 -21.75 -10.08
N LEU A 133 14.58 -21.52 -11.12
CA LEU A 133 13.12 -21.66 -11.02
C LEU A 133 12.72 -23.08 -10.59
N LEU A 134 13.36 -24.12 -11.13
CA LEU A 134 13.13 -25.51 -10.70
C LEU A 134 13.53 -25.73 -9.24
N LYS A 135 14.66 -25.16 -8.79
CA LYS A 135 15.09 -25.23 -7.38
C LYS A 135 14.09 -24.55 -6.44
N ILE A 136 13.60 -23.35 -6.81
CA ILE A 136 12.55 -22.63 -6.09
C ILE A 136 11.29 -23.50 -6.04
N GLY A 137 10.82 -23.97 -7.18
CA GLY A 137 9.66 -24.85 -7.33
C GLY A 137 9.70 -26.10 -6.46
N ASN A 138 10.86 -26.75 -6.41
CA ASN A 138 11.07 -27.92 -5.56
C ASN A 138 10.97 -27.57 -4.08
N LYS A 139 11.41 -26.38 -3.64
CA LYS A 139 11.29 -25.95 -2.25
C LYS A 139 9.85 -25.59 -1.88
N ILE A 140 9.17 -24.79 -2.70
CA ILE A 140 7.82 -24.27 -2.37
C ILE A 140 6.71 -25.33 -2.39
N TYR A 141 6.94 -26.48 -3.03
CA TYR A 141 5.99 -27.60 -3.05
C TYR A 141 6.47 -28.82 -2.27
N ASN A 142 7.47 -28.66 -1.40
CA ASN A 142 7.99 -29.73 -0.56
C ASN A 142 7.86 -29.38 0.92
N VAL A 143 6.83 -29.91 1.55
CA VAL A 143 6.60 -29.74 2.99
C VAL A 143 7.60 -30.55 3.82
N PRO A 144 7.92 -30.09 5.05
CA PRO A 144 8.76 -30.84 5.99
C PRO A 144 8.16 -32.22 6.32
N LYS A 145 8.97 -33.29 6.31
CA LYS A 145 8.52 -34.65 6.63
C LYS A 145 8.22 -34.88 8.11
N ASN A 146 8.79 -34.04 8.98
CA ASN A 146 8.62 -34.11 10.43
C ASN A 146 7.33 -33.44 10.93
N LYS A 147 6.46 -32.95 10.04
CA LYS A 147 5.19 -32.31 10.38
C LYS A 147 4.03 -33.00 9.68
N LYS A 148 2.87 -33.04 10.34
CA LYS A 148 1.63 -33.56 9.77
C LYS A 148 0.83 -32.44 9.09
N PHE A 149 0.22 -32.77 7.97
CA PHE A 149 -0.53 -31.84 7.13
C PHE A 149 -1.79 -32.52 6.63
N TYR A 150 -2.85 -31.72 6.49
CA TYR A 150 -4.08 -32.20 5.89
C TYR A 150 -3.84 -32.84 4.51
N ASN A 151 -4.38 -34.05 4.33
CA ASN A 151 -4.11 -34.91 3.17
C ASN A 151 -4.40 -34.22 1.81
N LYS A 152 -5.46 -33.40 1.71
CA LYS A 152 -5.77 -32.68 0.46
C LYS A 152 -4.71 -31.64 0.13
N THR A 153 -4.14 -30.97 1.13
CA THR A 153 -3.03 -30.02 0.96
C THR A 153 -1.78 -30.73 0.43
N VAL A 154 -1.40 -31.86 1.03
CA VAL A 154 -0.25 -32.66 0.57
C VAL A 154 -0.47 -33.15 -0.87
N LYS A 155 -1.67 -33.63 -1.20
CA LYS A 155 -2.04 -34.06 -2.55
C LYS A 155 -1.94 -32.91 -3.56
N PHE A 156 -2.48 -31.74 -3.22
CA PHE A 156 -2.39 -30.52 -4.04
C PHE A 156 -0.92 -30.16 -4.34
N LEU A 157 -0.08 -30.06 -3.32
CA LEU A 157 1.33 -29.70 -3.48
C LEU A 157 2.10 -30.74 -4.31
N LYS A 158 1.84 -32.04 -4.13
CA LYS A 158 2.41 -33.10 -4.96
C LYS A 158 2.01 -32.96 -6.44
N ILE A 159 0.74 -32.62 -6.72
CA ILE A 159 0.26 -32.39 -8.09
C ILE A 159 0.99 -31.20 -8.72
N LYS A 160 1.07 -30.06 -8.01
CA LYS A 160 1.79 -28.86 -8.47
C LYS A 160 3.27 -29.13 -8.70
N LYS A 161 3.93 -29.83 -7.77
CA LYS A 161 5.32 -30.27 -7.87
C LYS A 161 5.56 -31.13 -9.11
N LYS A 162 4.69 -32.12 -9.36
CA LYS A 162 4.79 -32.99 -10.55
C LYS A 162 4.61 -32.19 -11.84
N LYS A 163 3.62 -31.29 -11.88
CA LYS A 163 3.34 -30.43 -13.04
C LYS A 163 4.55 -29.55 -13.40
N LEU A 164 5.17 -28.92 -12.40
CA LEU A 164 6.34 -28.09 -12.62
C LEU A 164 7.62 -28.89 -12.92
N LEU A 165 7.98 -29.85 -12.07
CA LEU A 165 9.31 -30.50 -12.15
C LEU A 165 9.40 -31.60 -13.20
N LYS A 166 8.29 -32.30 -13.50
CA LYS A 166 8.29 -33.39 -14.48
C LYS A 166 7.76 -32.98 -15.85
N LYS A 167 6.76 -32.09 -15.89
CA LYS A 167 6.12 -31.67 -17.15
C LYS A 167 6.55 -30.27 -17.61
N GLU A 168 7.32 -29.54 -16.80
CA GLU A 168 7.70 -28.14 -17.05
C GLU A 168 6.52 -27.23 -17.43
N THR A 169 5.34 -27.58 -16.93
CA THR A 169 4.09 -26.87 -17.19
C THR A 169 3.77 -25.98 -16.00
N VAL A 170 3.35 -24.75 -16.30
CA VAL A 170 3.10 -23.71 -15.32
C VAL A 170 1.64 -23.29 -15.45
N ASP A 171 0.87 -23.40 -14.37
CA ASP A 171 -0.43 -22.72 -14.25
C ASP A 171 -0.29 -21.43 -13.45
N TRP A 172 -1.40 -20.70 -13.31
CA TRP A 172 -1.42 -19.38 -12.67
C TRP A 172 -0.76 -19.35 -11.29
N GLY A 173 -1.14 -20.28 -10.40
CA GLY A 173 -0.56 -20.35 -9.06
C GLY A 173 0.94 -20.70 -9.06
N ILE A 174 1.39 -21.54 -10.00
CA ILE A 174 2.83 -21.83 -10.15
C ILE A 174 3.58 -20.58 -10.64
N ALA A 175 3.05 -19.88 -11.66
CA ALA A 175 3.65 -18.66 -12.19
C ALA A 175 3.76 -17.59 -11.12
N GLU A 176 2.70 -17.37 -10.35
CA GLU A 176 2.68 -16.42 -9.24
C GLU A 176 3.77 -16.72 -8.21
N LEU A 177 3.82 -17.95 -7.67
CA LEU A 177 4.79 -18.31 -6.65
C LEU A 177 6.24 -18.31 -7.18
N LEU A 178 6.46 -18.61 -8.46
CA LEU A 178 7.78 -18.47 -9.09
C LEU A 178 8.16 -17.00 -9.30
N ALA A 179 7.21 -16.09 -9.55
CA ALA A 179 7.49 -14.66 -9.62
C ALA A 179 7.94 -14.15 -8.24
N TYR A 180 7.20 -14.48 -7.18
CA TYR A 180 7.61 -14.15 -5.81
C TYR A 180 8.94 -14.78 -5.44
N GLY A 181 9.12 -16.08 -5.68
CA GLY A 181 10.35 -16.78 -5.34
C GLY A 181 11.57 -16.27 -6.08
N SER A 182 11.45 -15.87 -7.35
CA SER A 182 12.56 -15.29 -8.11
C SER A 182 12.93 -13.89 -7.63
N LEU A 183 11.95 -13.06 -7.26
CA LEU A 183 12.20 -11.74 -6.66
C LEU A 183 12.84 -11.85 -5.27
N LEU A 184 12.34 -12.75 -4.42
CA LEU A 184 12.97 -13.06 -3.13
C LEU A 184 14.40 -13.55 -3.34
N TYR A 185 14.62 -14.43 -4.32
CA TYR A 185 15.97 -14.87 -4.68
C TYR A 185 16.85 -13.71 -5.14
N GLU A 186 16.33 -12.67 -5.79
CA GLU A 186 17.08 -11.47 -6.19
C GLU A 186 17.30 -10.47 -5.03
N GLY A 187 16.67 -10.68 -3.86
CA GLY A 187 16.82 -9.84 -2.66
C GLY A 187 15.68 -8.85 -2.44
N TYR A 188 14.64 -8.87 -3.28
CA TYR A 188 13.45 -8.06 -3.10
C TYR A 188 12.51 -8.69 -2.09
N ASN A 189 11.84 -7.88 -1.29
CA ASN A 189 10.80 -8.36 -0.38
C ASN A 189 9.46 -8.50 -1.12
N ILE A 190 8.57 -9.32 -0.59
CA ILE A 190 7.19 -9.44 -1.05
C ILE A 190 6.28 -9.22 0.16
N ARG A 191 5.26 -8.38 -0.01
CA ARG A 191 4.19 -8.17 0.97
C ARG A 191 2.85 -8.41 0.28
N LEU A 192 2.08 -9.39 0.74
CA LEU A 192 0.74 -9.69 0.24
C LEU A 192 -0.27 -9.59 1.38
N SER A 193 -1.29 -8.77 1.20
CA SER A 193 -2.36 -8.54 2.18
C SER A 193 -3.71 -8.60 1.50
N GLY A 194 -4.71 -9.09 2.21
CA GLY A 194 -6.08 -9.24 1.73
C GLY A 194 -6.78 -10.39 2.43
N GLU A 195 -8.05 -10.57 2.15
CA GLU A 195 -8.85 -11.62 2.78
C GLU A 195 -8.47 -12.99 2.22
N ASP A 196 -8.17 -13.94 3.10
CA ASP A 196 -7.80 -15.33 2.76
C ASP A 196 -6.61 -15.52 1.79
N VAL A 197 -5.78 -14.49 1.58
CA VAL A 197 -4.68 -14.50 0.59
C VAL A 197 -3.63 -15.58 0.83
N GLU A 198 -3.47 -16.05 2.07
CA GLU A 198 -2.56 -17.15 2.43
C GLU A 198 -2.87 -18.45 1.67
N ARG A 199 -4.16 -18.79 1.58
CA ARG A 199 -4.66 -19.92 0.78
C ARG A 199 -4.99 -19.48 -0.65
N GLY A 200 -5.43 -18.23 -0.78
CA GLY A 200 -6.17 -17.67 -1.89
C GLY A 200 -7.66 -18.02 -1.78
N THR A 201 -8.54 -17.07 -2.09
CA THR A 201 -10.01 -17.25 -2.16
C THR A 201 -10.37 -18.53 -2.89
N PHE A 202 -9.81 -18.71 -4.10
CA PHE A 202 -10.03 -19.87 -4.97
C PHE A 202 -9.12 -21.08 -4.66
N ALA A 203 -8.46 -21.12 -3.51
CA ALA A 203 -7.55 -22.19 -3.08
C ALA A 203 -6.50 -22.57 -4.15
N HIS A 204 -5.97 -21.58 -4.86
CA HIS A 204 -5.04 -21.78 -5.97
C HIS A 204 -3.58 -21.55 -5.53
N ARG A 205 -3.37 -20.80 -4.44
CA ARG A 205 -2.08 -20.23 -4.06
C ARG A 205 -1.35 -21.08 -3.04
N HIS A 206 -1.94 -21.30 -1.86
CA HIS A 206 -1.29 -22.01 -0.74
C HIS A 206 0.13 -21.49 -0.43
N ILE A 207 0.29 -20.16 -0.39
CA ILE A 207 1.59 -19.52 -0.13
C ILE A 207 2.04 -19.71 1.32
N VAL A 208 1.08 -19.83 2.23
CA VAL A 208 1.28 -20.30 3.60
C VAL A 208 0.61 -21.65 3.76
N ILE A 209 1.35 -22.59 4.34
CA ILE A 209 0.84 -23.95 4.61
C ILE A 209 0.64 -24.07 6.11
N ILE A 210 -0.54 -24.53 6.50
CA ILE A 210 -0.89 -24.75 7.91
C ILE A 210 -0.76 -26.25 8.19
N SER A 211 -0.03 -26.60 9.26
CA SER A 211 0.03 -27.97 9.76
C SER A 211 -1.28 -28.39 10.44
N GLU A 212 -1.45 -29.68 10.75
CA GLU A 212 -2.60 -30.12 11.57
C GLU A 212 -2.59 -29.57 13.00
N PHE A 213 -1.46 -29.02 13.45
CA PHE A 213 -1.29 -28.35 14.75
C PHE A 213 -1.29 -26.82 14.62
N GLU A 214 -1.92 -26.29 13.57
CA GLU A 214 -2.09 -24.84 13.32
C GLU A 214 -0.79 -24.02 13.13
N GLU A 215 0.37 -24.68 13.08
CA GLU A 215 1.62 -23.99 12.75
C GLU A 215 1.65 -23.53 11.29
N LYS A 216 1.92 -22.24 11.08
CA LYS A 216 2.13 -21.63 9.74
C LYS A 216 3.54 -21.88 9.23
N ILE A 217 3.65 -22.30 7.97
CA ILE A 217 4.92 -22.59 7.30
C ILE A 217 5.03 -21.75 6.03
N TYR A 218 6.11 -20.96 5.96
CA TYR A 218 6.43 -20.05 4.87
C TYR A 218 7.58 -20.62 4.03
N LEU A 219 7.28 -21.53 3.11
CA LEU A 219 8.33 -22.21 2.32
C LEU A 219 9.15 -21.24 1.45
N LEU A 220 8.53 -20.17 0.95
CA LEU A 220 9.19 -19.12 0.18
C LEU A 220 10.23 -18.32 0.99
N ASN A 221 10.18 -18.33 2.33
CA ASN A 221 11.21 -17.70 3.18
C ASN A 221 12.49 -18.55 3.33
N ASN A 222 12.53 -19.74 2.72
CA ASN A 222 13.62 -20.71 2.90
C ASN A 222 14.28 -21.13 1.56
N ILE A 223 14.33 -20.25 0.56
CA ILE A 223 14.91 -20.47 -0.77
C ILE A 223 16.45 -20.46 -0.75
N ARG A 224 17.09 -19.42 -0.20
CA ARG A 224 18.56 -19.30 -0.08
C ARG A 224 18.96 -18.33 1.04
N ASN A 225 20.21 -18.42 1.50
CA ASN A 225 20.76 -17.40 2.38
C ASN A 225 20.84 -16.04 1.66
N GLY A 226 20.51 -14.96 2.36
CA GLY A 226 20.53 -13.59 1.82
C GLY A 226 19.42 -13.29 0.80
N GLN A 227 18.34 -14.06 0.78
CA GLN A 227 17.12 -13.71 0.03
C GLN A 227 16.35 -12.56 0.69
N GLY A 228 15.42 -11.98 -0.05
CA GLY A 228 14.39 -11.10 0.51
C GLY A 228 13.39 -11.85 1.39
N LYS A 229 12.56 -11.10 2.11
CA LYS A 229 11.55 -11.64 3.03
C LYS A 229 10.16 -11.57 2.43
N LEU A 230 9.41 -12.65 2.60
CA LEU A 230 7.99 -12.75 2.32
C LEU A 230 7.19 -12.43 3.58
N TYR A 231 6.25 -11.51 3.45
CA TYR A 231 5.23 -11.19 4.42
C TYR A 231 3.85 -11.43 3.80
N VAL A 232 3.05 -12.31 4.38
CA VAL A 232 1.68 -12.59 3.93
C VAL A 232 0.75 -12.48 5.12
N TYR A 233 -0.35 -11.75 4.94
CA TYR A 233 -1.34 -11.51 5.98
C TYR A 233 -2.74 -11.73 5.42
N ASN A 234 -3.47 -12.68 6.01
CA ASN A 234 -4.93 -12.62 5.94
C ASN A 234 -5.37 -11.36 6.70
N SER A 235 -5.95 -10.42 5.98
CA SER A 235 -6.39 -9.16 6.56
C SER A 235 -7.67 -9.31 7.38
N LEU A 236 -8.03 -8.24 8.09
CA LEU A 236 -9.41 -8.07 8.57
C LEU A 236 -10.36 -7.96 7.38
N LEU A 237 -11.65 -8.18 7.62
CA LEU A 237 -12.73 -7.91 6.66
C LEU A 237 -12.94 -6.39 6.51
N SER A 238 -12.01 -5.74 5.80
CA SER A 238 -12.01 -4.29 5.60
C SER A 238 -11.12 -3.92 4.41
N GLU A 239 -11.71 -3.48 3.31
CA GLU A 239 -10.92 -3.03 2.15
C GLU A 239 -10.41 -1.62 2.36
N TYR A 240 -11.23 -0.69 2.88
CA TYR A 240 -10.84 0.71 3.03
C TYR A 240 -9.62 0.89 3.94
N GLY A 241 -9.65 0.27 5.13
CA GLY A 241 -8.56 0.35 6.11
C GLY A 241 -7.31 -0.38 5.63
N VAL A 242 -7.47 -1.58 5.06
CA VAL A 242 -6.34 -2.41 4.63
C VAL A 242 -5.68 -1.83 3.39
N LEU A 243 -6.43 -1.43 2.35
CA LEU A 243 -5.85 -0.81 1.16
C LEU A 243 -5.15 0.52 1.50
N GLY A 244 -5.73 1.32 2.40
CA GLY A 244 -5.09 2.53 2.92
C GLY A 244 -3.75 2.23 3.61
N PHE A 245 -3.71 1.17 4.43
CA PHE A 245 -2.47 0.70 5.06
C PHE A 245 -1.43 0.25 4.04
N GLU A 246 -1.81 -0.59 3.07
CA GLU A 246 -0.90 -1.09 2.04
C GLU A 246 -0.38 0.03 1.13
N TYR A 247 -1.22 1.02 0.82
CA TYR A 247 -0.79 2.22 0.10
C TYR A 247 0.30 2.95 0.89
N GLY A 248 0.09 3.17 2.19
CA GLY A 248 1.08 3.78 3.08
C GLY A 248 2.38 2.96 3.15
N TYR A 249 2.28 1.63 3.24
CA TYR A 249 3.45 0.75 3.27
C TYR A 249 4.30 0.87 1.99
N SER A 250 3.64 0.80 0.82
CA SER A 250 4.26 0.92 -0.51
C SER A 250 4.85 2.32 -0.76
N MET A 251 4.27 3.34 -0.13
CA MET A 251 4.79 4.72 -0.19
C MET A 251 6.20 4.83 0.40
N PHE A 252 6.59 4.00 1.37
CA PHE A 252 7.94 4.05 1.97
C PHE A 252 8.88 2.91 1.52
N ASN A 253 8.36 1.78 1.04
CA ASN A 253 9.17 0.59 0.75
C ASN A 253 9.31 0.30 -0.75
N THR A 254 10.32 0.87 -1.40
CA THR A 254 10.58 0.66 -2.84
C THR A 254 11.21 -0.70 -3.16
N ASN A 255 11.87 -1.34 -2.20
CA ASN A 255 12.47 -2.68 -2.36
C ASN A 255 11.48 -3.83 -2.03
N THR A 256 10.18 -3.57 -2.04
CA THR A 256 9.13 -4.54 -1.71
C THR A 256 8.04 -4.54 -2.75
N LEU A 257 7.74 -5.70 -3.36
CA LEU A 257 6.51 -5.86 -4.14
C LEU A 257 5.34 -5.90 -3.15
N THR A 258 4.60 -4.81 -3.06
CA THR A 258 3.46 -4.67 -2.15
C THR A 258 2.18 -4.93 -2.92
N LEU A 259 1.45 -5.98 -2.54
CA LEU A 259 0.22 -6.42 -3.18
C LEU A 259 -0.94 -6.37 -2.19
N TRP A 260 -2.06 -5.84 -2.66
CA TRP A 260 -3.36 -5.98 -2.03
C TRP A 260 -4.28 -6.79 -2.95
N GLU A 261 -4.91 -7.84 -2.42
CA GLU A 261 -5.86 -8.66 -3.15
C GLU A 261 -7.26 -8.51 -2.56
N ALA A 262 -8.22 -8.13 -3.40
CA ALA A 262 -9.63 -8.18 -3.06
C ALA A 262 -10.12 -9.63 -3.11
N GLN A 263 -11.06 -10.02 -2.24
CA GLN A 263 -11.60 -11.38 -2.28
C GLN A 263 -12.28 -11.67 -3.63
N PHE A 264 -13.09 -10.72 -4.10
CA PHE A 264 -13.52 -10.53 -5.48
C PHE A 264 -13.29 -9.07 -5.87
N GLY A 265 -12.96 -8.80 -7.13
CA GLY A 265 -12.59 -7.45 -7.55
C GLY A 265 -13.74 -6.44 -7.43
N ASP A 266 -14.98 -6.93 -7.42
CA ASP A 266 -16.23 -6.19 -7.20
C ASP A 266 -16.18 -5.36 -5.90
N PHE A 267 -15.56 -5.91 -4.84
CA PHE A 267 -15.47 -5.30 -3.51
C PHE A 267 -14.44 -4.17 -3.39
N SER A 268 -13.62 -3.93 -4.42
CA SER A 268 -12.67 -2.82 -4.41
C SER A 268 -13.35 -1.44 -4.29
N ASN A 269 -14.65 -1.36 -4.58
CA ASN A 269 -15.45 -0.14 -4.43
C ASN A 269 -15.59 0.36 -2.99
N SER A 270 -15.50 -0.49 -1.96
CA SER A 270 -15.54 -0.02 -0.56
C SER A 270 -14.27 0.77 -0.19
N ALA A 271 -13.19 0.61 -0.96
CA ALA A 271 -11.97 1.38 -0.84
C ALA A 271 -11.84 2.53 -1.87
N GLN A 272 -12.95 2.96 -2.48
CA GLN A 272 -12.94 3.95 -3.59
C GLN A 272 -12.24 5.26 -3.23
N ILE A 273 -12.36 5.75 -1.98
CA ILE A 273 -11.68 6.98 -1.54
C ILE A 273 -10.15 6.82 -1.62
N ILE A 274 -9.60 5.64 -1.30
CA ILE A 274 -8.16 5.37 -1.44
C ILE A 274 -7.77 5.35 -2.92
N ILE A 275 -8.61 4.72 -3.76
CA ILE A 275 -8.38 4.64 -5.21
C ILE A 275 -8.37 6.05 -5.85
N ASP A 276 -9.36 6.89 -5.52
CA ASP A 276 -9.55 8.20 -6.14
C ASP A 276 -8.56 9.25 -5.63
N GLN A 277 -8.38 9.30 -4.30
CA GLN A 277 -7.64 10.41 -3.68
C GLN A 277 -6.14 10.14 -3.52
N TYR A 278 -5.74 8.88 -3.59
CA TYR A 278 -4.35 8.47 -3.38
C TYR A 278 -3.80 7.70 -4.57
N LEU A 279 -4.40 6.57 -4.93
CA LEU A 279 -3.85 5.70 -5.97
C LEU A 279 -3.77 6.39 -7.33
N SER A 280 -4.86 7.01 -7.79
CA SER A 280 -4.94 7.59 -9.13
C SER A 280 -4.33 9.01 -9.24
N SER A 281 -4.23 9.75 -8.13
CA SER A 281 -4.00 11.20 -8.18
C SER A 281 -2.85 11.73 -7.31
N ALA A 282 -2.30 10.95 -6.38
CA ALA A 282 -1.28 11.43 -5.44
C ALA A 282 0.03 11.88 -6.10
N GLU A 283 0.47 11.22 -7.17
CA GLU A 283 1.70 11.64 -7.85
C GLU A 283 1.52 13.01 -8.51
N THR A 284 0.34 13.29 -9.07
CA THR A 284 0.03 14.59 -9.65
C THR A 284 -0.10 15.66 -8.57
N LYS A 285 -0.90 15.38 -7.53
CA LYS A 285 -1.22 16.30 -6.43
C LYS A 285 -0.03 16.62 -5.54
N TRP A 286 0.77 15.60 -5.21
CA TRP A 286 1.75 15.63 -4.12
C TRP A 286 3.13 15.12 -4.50
N LYS A 287 3.36 14.71 -5.76
CA LYS A 287 4.63 14.11 -6.24
C LYS A 287 5.01 12.81 -5.50
N ILE A 288 4.01 12.15 -4.90
CA ILE A 288 4.17 10.88 -4.20
C ILE A 288 4.03 9.72 -5.20
N LYS A 289 5.13 9.01 -5.43
CA LYS A 289 5.15 7.78 -6.24
C LYS A 289 4.76 6.59 -5.38
N ASN A 290 3.96 5.66 -5.90
CA ASN A 290 3.53 4.45 -5.19
C ASN A 290 3.55 3.23 -6.11
N GLY A 291 4.07 2.09 -5.64
CA GLY A 291 4.28 0.87 -6.45
C GLY A 291 3.31 -0.26 -6.13
N ILE A 292 2.20 0.05 -5.44
CA ILE A 292 1.24 -0.95 -4.99
C ILE A 292 0.62 -1.69 -6.18
N VAL A 293 0.42 -2.99 -6.02
CA VAL A 293 -0.29 -3.85 -6.96
C VAL A 293 -1.66 -4.19 -6.38
N LEU A 294 -2.72 -3.93 -7.14
CA LEU A 294 -4.08 -4.38 -6.83
C LEU A 294 -4.37 -5.64 -7.65
N LEU A 295 -4.70 -6.74 -6.97
CA LEU A 295 -5.18 -7.97 -7.57
C LEU A 295 -6.70 -8.02 -7.41
N LEU A 296 -7.42 -7.94 -8.53
CA LEU A 296 -8.87 -7.80 -8.57
C LEU A 296 -9.47 -8.99 -9.34
N PRO A 297 -9.97 -10.03 -8.68
CA PRO A 297 -10.62 -11.14 -9.36
C PRO A 297 -11.79 -10.69 -10.24
N HIS A 298 -11.73 -11.00 -11.53
CA HIS A 298 -12.63 -10.52 -12.59
C HIS A 298 -13.09 -11.67 -13.49
N GLY A 299 -14.32 -11.63 -13.99
CA GLY A 299 -14.82 -12.50 -15.06
C GLY A 299 -16.31 -12.83 -14.94
N GLU A 300 -17.05 -12.79 -16.05
CA GLU A 300 -18.46 -13.18 -16.09
C GLU A 300 -18.61 -14.71 -16.12
N GLU A 301 -18.88 -15.30 -14.96
CA GLU A 301 -18.92 -16.76 -14.76
C GLU A 301 -20.26 -17.25 -14.16
N GLY A 302 -21.30 -16.41 -14.25
CA GLY A 302 -22.65 -16.74 -13.76
C GLY A 302 -22.80 -16.72 -12.24
N GLN A 303 -21.90 -16.04 -11.50
CA GLN A 303 -21.92 -15.96 -10.04
C GLN A 303 -22.71 -14.75 -9.48
N GLY A 304 -23.35 -13.97 -10.34
CA GLY A 304 -24.15 -12.80 -9.97
C GLY A 304 -23.38 -11.48 -9.98
N SER A 305 -24.10 -10.38 -9.71
CA SER A 305 -23.65 -9.00 -9.87
C SER A 305 -22.44 -8.59 -9.00
N GLU A 306 -22.25 -9.25 -7.86
CA GLU A 306 -21.19 -8.95 -6.88
C GLU A 306 -19.99 -9.89 -6.99
N HIS A 307 -19.97 -10.79 -7.98
CA HIS A 307 -18.92 -11.78 -8.17
C HIS A 307 -18.51 -11.90 -9.64
N SER A 308 -18.59 -10.82 -10.40
CA SER A 308 -18.42 -10.81 -11.85
C SER A 308 -17.46 -9.71 -12.31
N SER A 309 -17.67 -8.48 -11.86
CA SER A 309 -17.02 -7.30 -12.42
C SER A 309 -16.28 -6.49 -11.37
N SER A 310 -14.96 -6.48 -11.53
CA SER A 310 -14.07 -5.49 -10.90
C SER A 310 -14.18 -4.07 -11.47
N ARG A 311 -15.18 -3.77 -12.33
CA ARG A 311 -15.45 -2.43 -12.86
C ARG A 311 -14.26 -1.82 -13.60
N ILE A 312 -13.73 -2.57 -14.57
CA ILE A 312 -12.55 -2.21 -15.38
C ILE A 312 -12.67 -0.78 -15.95
N GLU A 313 -13.86 -0.43 -16.43
CA GLU A 313 -14.20 0.86 -17.00
C GLU A 313 -13.93 2.03 -16.06
N ARG A 314 -14.11 1.84 -14.74
CA ARG A 314 -13.85 2.88 -13.74
C ARG A 314 -12.36 3.14 -13.59
N TYR A 315 -11.55 2.08 -13.54
CA TYR A 315 -10.10 2.23 -13.50
C TYR A 315 -9.59 2.86 -14.81
N LEU A 316 -10.13 2.49 -15.97
CA LEU A 316 -9.80 3.14 -17.23
C LEU A 316 -10.16 4.64 -17.23
N GLN A 317 -11.33 5.01 -16.71
CA GLN A 317 -11.75 6.41 -16.59
C GLN A 317 -10.81 7.25 -15.71
N LEU A 318 -10.24 6.63 -14.66
CA LEU A 318 -9.26 7.27 -13.78
C LEU A 318 -7.86 7.39 -14.41
N CYS A 319 -7.58 6.74 -15.54
CA CYS A 319 -6.27 6.80 -16.18
C CYS A 319 -6.05 8.15 -16.87
N ALA A 320 -4.98 8.85 -16.47
CA ALA A 320 -4.51 10.05 -17.14
C ALA A 320 -3.01 10.25 -16.87
N ASN A 321 -2.28 10.82 -17.83
CA ASN A 321 -0.87 11.22 -17.65
C ASN A 321 0.02 10.13 -17.04
N TYR A 322 -0.17 8.88 -17.48
CA TYR A 322 0.60 7.71 -17.03
C TYR A 322 0.53 7.49 -15.50
N ASN A 323 -0.58 7.85 -14.85
CA ASN A 323 -0.74 7.73 -13.40
C ASN A 323 -0.74 6.29 -12.90
N MET A 324 -1.23 5.33 -13.68
CA MET A 324 -1.27 3.91 -13.30
C MET A 324 -1.24 2.96 -14.51
N PHE A 325 -0.93 1.69 -14.24
CA PHE A 325 -1.02 0.61 -15.22
C PHE A 325 -2.27 -0.23 -15.00
N ILE A 326 -3.03 -0.46 -16.07
CA ILE A 326 -4.18 -1.35 -16.08
C ILE A 326 -3.83 -2.58 -16.91
N CYS A 327 -3.99 -3.77 -16.34
CA CYS A 327 -3.60 -5.04 -16.98
C CYS A 327 -4.67 -6.12 -16.79
N ASN A 328 -4.95 -6.85 -17.87
CA ASN A 328 -5.79 -8.05 -17.86
C ASN A 328 -5.01 -9.17 -18.55
N CYS A 329 -4.29 -9.99 -17.77
CA CYS A 329 -3.44 -11.04 -18.31
C CYS A 329 -4.27 -12.27 -18.68
N SER A 330 -3.93 -12.94 -19.78
CA SER A 330 -4.58 -14.18 -20.23
C SER A 330 -3.72 -15.44 -20.09
N THR A 331 -2.42 -15.28 -19.78
CA THR A 331 -1.49 -16.41 -19.60
C THR A 331 -0.69 -16.32 -18.29
N PRO A 332 -0.33 -17.48 -17.69
CA PRO A 332 0.53 -17.50 -16.51
C PRO A 332 1.90 -16.84 -16.72
N SER A 333 2.52 -17.01 -17.90
CA SER A 333 3.80 -16.37 -18.22
C SER A 333 3.70 -14.85 -18.23
N ASN A 334 2.62 -14.28 -18.77
CA ASN A 334 2.44 -12.84 -18.80
C ASN A 334 2.27 -12.27 -17.38
N PHE A 335 1.51 -12.97 -16.52
CA PHE A 335 1.36 -12.59 -15.12
C PHE A 335 2.70 -12.66 -14.34
N TYR A 336 3.50 -13.71 -14.54
CA TYR A 336 4.84 -13.82 -13.96
C TYR A 336 5.74 -12.64 -14.32
N HIS A 337 5.81 -12.30 -15.62
CA HIS A 337 6.65 -11.21 -16.10
C HIS A 337 6.13 -9.86 -15.63
N LEU A 338 4.81 -9.67 -15.57
CA LEU A 338 4.19 -8.44 -15.09
C LEU A 338 4.58 -8.13 -13.63
N LEU A 339 4.48 -9.12 -12.75
CA LEU A 339 4.86 -8.97 -11.33
C LEU A 339 6.35 -8.64 -11.17
N ARG A 340 7.23 -9.30 -11.94
CA ARG A 340 8.67 -8.99 -11.93
C ARG A 340 8.95 -7.61 -12.52
N ARG A 341 8.23 -7.21 -13.56
CA ARG A 341 8.36 -5.90 -14.21
C ARG A 341 8.09 -4.77 -13.23
N GLN A 342 7.07 -4.91 -12.39
CA GLN A 342 6.66 -3.90 -11.42
C GLN A 342 7.80 -3.43 -10.50
N ILE A 343 8.65 -4.36 -10.07
CA ILE A 343 9.80 -4.05 -9.20
C ILE A 343 11.05 -3.65 -9.99
N LYS A 344 11.19 -4.14 -11.22
CA LYS A 344 12.38 -3.91 -12.03
C LYS A 344 12.34 -2.62 -12.85
N PHE A 345 11.23 -1.88 -12.83
CA PHE A 345 11.17 -0.56 -13.44
C PHE A 345 12.14 0.43 -12.78
N CYS A 346 12.64 1.38 -13.56
CA CYS A 346 13.42 2.52 -13.07
C CYS A 346 12.54 3.68 -12.54
N PHE A 347 11.23 3.44 -12.45
CA PHE A 347 10.21 4.35 -11.94
C PHE A 347 9.16 3.52 -11.18
N ILE A 348 8.27 4.19 -10.46
CA ILE A 348 7.28 3.54 -9.59
C ILE A 348 5.89 4.07 -9.94
N LYS A 349 4.97 3.17 -10.27
CA LYS A 349 3.56 3.45 -10.57
C LYS A 349 2.65 2.36 -9.99
N PRO A 350 1.42 2.68 -9.59
CA PRO A 350 0.44 1.66 -9.23
C PRO A 350 0.15 0.73 -10.41
N LEU A 351 -0.13 -0.53 -10.10
CA LEU A 351 -0.49 -1.56 -11.07
C LEU A 351 -1.80 -2.22 -10.65
N ILE A 352 -2.79 -2.18 -11.53
CA ILE A 352 -4.10 -2.79 -11.32
C ILE A 352 -4.17 -4.00 -12.25
N ILE A 353 -4.38 -5.17 -11.68
CA ILE A 353 -4.46 -6.43 -12.39
C ILE A 353 -5.84 -7.02 -12.19
N PHE A 354 -6.59 -7.20 -13.28
CA PHE A 354 -7.80 -7.99 -13.27
C PHE A 354 -7.42 -9.46 -13.34
N THR A 355 -7.29 -10.06 -12.15
CA THR A 355 -6.86 -11.45 -12.00
C THR A 355 -8.00 -12.40 -12.35
N PRO A 356 -7.72 -13.58 -12.90
CA PRO A 356 -8.77 -14.49 -13.32
C PRO A 356 -9.36 -15.28 -12.14
N LYS A 357 -10.52 -15.89 -12.40
CA LYS A 357 -11.16 -16.87 -11.51
C LYS A 357 -11.14 -18.27 -12.14
N SER A 358 -11.85 -18.49 -13.25
CA SER A 358 -11.86 -19.76 -13.98
C SER A 358 -10.51 -20.14 -14.59
N LEU A 359 -9.76 -19.17 -15.13
CA LEU A 359 -8.45 -19.44 -15.76
C LEU A 359 -7.42 -20.00 -14.77
N LEU A 360 -7.62 -19.85 -13.47
CA LEU A 360 -6.76 -20.45 -12.44
C LEU A 360 -6.66 -21.98 -12.57
N ARG A 361 -7.65 -22.63 -13.18
CA ARG A 361 -7.73 -24.08 -13.35
C ARG A 361 -7.97 -24.52 -14.79
N ASN A 362 -8.11 -23.60 -15.74
CA ASN A 362 -8.35 -23.93 -17.14
C ASN A 362 -7.11 -24.63 -17.73
N ILE A 363 -7.32 -25.79 -18.36
CA ILE A 363 -6.26 -26.63 -18.94
C ILE A 363 -5.60 -25.93 -20.14
N GLN A 364 -6.32 -25.06 -20.84
CA GLN A 364 -5.78 -24.24 -21.93
C GLN A 364 -5.00 -23.01 -21.41
N CYS A 365 -5.24 -22.58 -20.17
CA CYS A 365 -4.51 -21.47 -19.55
C CYS A 365 -3.28 -21.98 -18.80
N ILE A 366 -2.30 -22.46 -19.58
CA ILE A 366 -1.01 -22.93 -19.09
C ILE A 366 0.12 -22.29 -19.88
N SER A 367 1.29 -22.20 -19.27
CA SER A 367 2.53 -21.76 -19.88
C SER A 367 3.62 -22.81 -19.72
N SER A 368 4.66 -22.72 -20.54
CA SER A 368 5.88 -23.50 -20.36
C SER A 368 6.84 -22.80 -19.39
N LEU A 369 7.71 -23.57 -18.74
CA LEU A 369 8.78 -23.00 -17.92
C LEU A 369 9.76 -22.15 -18.75
N SER A 370 9.92 -22.46 -20.05
CA SER A 370 10.78 -21.70 -20.97
C SER A 370 10.27 -20.27 -21.17
N GLU A 371 8.95 -20.09 -21.25
CA GLU A 371 8.32 -18.76 -21.38
C GLU A 371 8.60 -17.90 -20.14
N LEU A 372 8.69 -18.49 -18.95
CA LEU A 372 9.10 -17.77 -17.73
C LEU A 372 10.60 -17.45 -17.74
N SER A 373 11.44 -18.38 -18.19
CA SER A 373 12.90 -18.20 -18.12
C SER A 373 13.44 -17.24 -19.17
N ASN A 374 12.89 -17.28 -20.38
CA ASN A 374 13.42 -16.60 -21.57
C ASN A 374 12.44 -15.58 -22.18
N GLY A 375 11.17 -15.62 -21.79
CA GLY A 375 10.17 -14.69 -22.30
C GLY A 375 10.24 -13.31 -21.65
N LYS A 376 9.21 -12.51 -21.95
CA LYS A 376 9.00 -11.18 -21.42
C LYS A 376 7.51 -10.89 -21.29
N PHE A 377 7.16 -9.78 -20.66
CA PHE A 377 5.78 -9.30 -20.68
C PHE A 377 5.38 -8.94 -22.11
N GLY A 378 4.26 -9.51 -22.57
CA GLY A 378 3.65 -9.16 -23.84
C GLY A 378 2.67 -8.01 -23.66
N PHE A 379 2.95 -6.88 -24.31
CA PHE A 379 1.94 -5.89 -24.62
C PHE A 379 1.16 -6.49 -25.79
N GLY A 380 -0.07 -6.94 -25.55
CA GLY A 380 -0.88 -7.63 -26.57
C GLY A 380 -1.13 -6.79 -27.80
#